data_AF-A0A1V9ZWC8-F1
#
_entry.id   AF-A0A1V9ZWC8-F1
#
_cell.length_a   1.000
_cell.length_b   1.000
_cell.length_c   1.000
_cell.angle_alpha   90.00
_cell.angle_beta   90.00
_cell.angle_gamma   90.00
#
_symmetry.space_group_name_H-M   'P 1'
#
loop_
_entity.id
_entity.type
_entity.pdbx_description
1 polymer ?
#
loop_
_entity_poly.entity_id
_entity_poly.type
_entity_poly.pdbx_seq_one_letter_code
_entity_poly.pdbx_strand_id
1 'polypeptide(L)'
;MGASESRPTLVPPFERLGEWTLSRVEKLLADYLAKDLDFGLDYHGLSSILDGDKEWSERIIKAFGSQNGLINVLSFITGACLVVSGTPDEKAALCFKAFDFSGTGSISMDETTIMFMCALRGFSMMTGNSQAPTDEAMEICTIELYKSLEKDNYSKLTKEEFLKWVVLKLHLDNSKDLTWINFHQVFGMKSNDLSAKAPDAARHNSSDQIASSDSTLS
;
A
#
# COMPACT_ATOMS: atom_id res chain seq x y z
N MET A 1 -21.49 -19.86 -9.10
CA MET A 1 -21.63 -18.75 -8.14
C MET A 1 -20.29 -18.03 -8.11
N GLY A 2 -20.22 -16.85 -8.72
CA GLY A 2 -18.97 -16.11 -8.89
C GLY A 2 -18.42 -15.71 -7.53
N ALA A 3 -17.14 -15.97 -7.28
CA ALA A 3 -16.45 -15.45 -6.12
C ALA A 3 -16.53 -13.93 -6.19
N SER A 4 -17.30 -13.31 -5.30
CA SER A 4 -17.22 -11.88 -5.09
C SER A 4 -15.85 -11.60 -4.49
N GLU A 5 -14.92 -11.09 -5.29
CA GLU A 5 -13.64 -10.55 -4.79
C GLU A 5 -13.97 -9.56 -3.66
N SER A 6 -13.55 -9.87 -2.44
CA SER A 6 -13.82 -9.03 -1.28
C SER A 6 -12.97 -7.76 -1.39
N ARG A 7 -13.60 -6.61 -1.64
CA ARG A 7 -12.89 -5.32 -1.62
C ARG A 7 -12.35 -5.04 -0.22
N PRO A 8 -11.12 -4.54 -0.08
CA PRO A 8 -10.61 -4.13 1.22
C PRO A 8 -11.42 -2.94 1.75
N THR A 9 -11.59 -2.87 3.07
CA THR A 9 -12.14 -1.67 3.71
C THR A 9 -11.17 -0.51 3.55
N LEU A 10 -11.67 0.65 3.10
CA LEU A 10 -10.87 1.84 2.85
C LEU A 10 -11.07 2.87 3.95
N VAL A 11 -10.03 3.63 4.27
CA VAL A 11 -10.14 4.75 5.21
C VAL A 11 -10.76 5.98 4.55
N PRO A 12 -11.36 6.92 5.31
CA PRO A 12 -12.22 7.99 4.77
C PRO A 12 -11.71 8.81 3.57
N PRO A 13 -10.43 9.22 3.48
CA PRO A 13 -9.93 9.93 2.29
C PRO A 13 -9.92 9.08 1.01
N PHE A 14 -10.02 7.76 1.11
CA PHE A 14 -9.89 6.83 -0.01
C PHE A 14 -11.17 6.05 -0.32
N GLU A 15 -12.26 6.23 0.44
CA GLU A 15 -13.55 5.55 0.22
C GLU A 15 -14.04 5.63 -1.24
N ARG A 16 -13.79 6.76 -1.91
CA ARG A 16 -14.13 6.97 -3.33
C ARG A 16 -13.47 5.95 -4.27
N LEU A 17 -12.30 5.41 -3.92
CA LEU A 17 -11.64 4.36 -4.72
C LEU A 17 -12.46 3.07 -4.73
N GLY A 18 -13.37 2.87 -3.76
CA GLY A 18 -14.31 1.75 -3.76
C GLY A 18 -15.28 1.75 -4.95
N GLU A 19 -15.46 2.89 -5.63
CA GLU A 19 -16.28 3.02 -6.83
C GLU A 19 -15.45 2.95 -8.12
N TRP A 20 -14.12 2.93 -8.02
CA TRP A 20 -13.23 2.95 -9.17
C TRP A 20 -13.08 1.56 -9.80
N THR A 21 -12.81 1.57 -11.10
CA THR A 21 -12.40 0.40 -11.87
C THR A 21 -10.91 0.45 -12.16
N LEU A 22 -10.31 -0.69 -12.51
CA LEU A 22 -8.91 -0.71 -12.93
C LEU A 22 -8.66 0.21 -14.13
N SER A 23 -9.57 0.26 -15.11
CA SER A 23 -9.47 1.18 -16.25
C SER A 23 -9.42 2.66 -15.85
N ARG A 24 -10.05 3.03 -14.72
CA ARG A 24 -9.94 4.40 -14.18
C ARG A 24 -8.54 4.66 -13.62
N VAL A 25 -7.91 3.68 -12.96
CA VAL A 25 -6.52 3.77 -12.49
C VAL A 25 -5.55 3.78 -13.67
N GLU A 26 -5.81 3.02 -14.73
CA GLU A 26 -5.03 3.06 -15.97
C GLU A 26 -5.05 4.44 -16.62
N LYS A 27 -6.23 5.07 -16.67
CA LYS A 27 -6.35 6.46 -17.13
C LYS A 27 -5.56 7.41 -16.24
N LEU A 28 -5.64 7.26 -14.92
CA LEU A 28 -4.87 8.07 -13.98
C LEU A 28 -3.35 7.97 -14.24
N LEU A 29 -2.83 6.75 -14.45
CA LEU A 29 -1.43 6.55 -14.81
C LEU A 29 -1.09 7.16 -16.18
N ALA A 30 -1.97 7.01 -17.17
CA ALA A 30 -1.78 7.60 -18.48
C ALA A 30 -1.74 9.13 -18.43
N ASP A 31 -2.63 9.77 -17.66
CA ASP A 31 -2.67 11.21 -17.47
C ASP A 31 -1.42 11.72 -16.74
N TYR A 32 -0.92 10.98 -15.75
CA TYR A 32 0.34 11.26 -15.07
C TYR A 32 1.53 11.26 -16.05
N LEU A 33 1.67 10.20 -16.85
CA LEU A 33 2.75 10.06 -17.83
C LEU A 33 2.65 11.10 -18.96
N ALA A 34 1.45 11.35 -19.48
CA ALA A 34 1.24 12.28 -20.59
C ALA A 34 1.51 13.74 -20.22
N LYS A 35 1.38 14.08 -18.93
CA LYS A 35 1.66 15.42 -18.40
C LYS A 35 3.10 15.61 -17.95
N ASP A 36 3.93 14.56 -18.03
CA ASP A 36 5.35 14.58 -17.63
C ASP A 36 5.55 15.17 -16.23
N LEU A 37 4.72 14.70 -15.29
CA LEU A 37 4.71 15.22 -13.93
C LEU A 37 5.83 14.60 -13.07
N ASP A 38 6.34 15.41 -12.14
CA ASP A 38 7.32 14.95 -11.14
C ASP A 38 6.79 13.80 -10.26
N PHE A 39 7.71 13.01 -9.70
CA PHE A 39 7.35 11.95 -8.75
C PHE A 39 6.65 12.49 -7.49
N GLY A 40 7.08 13.69 -7.05
CA GLY A 40 6.54 14.38 -5.89
C GLY A 40 5.47 15.39 -6.29
N LEU A 41 4.20 15.12 -5.99
CA LEU A 41 3.11 16.04 -6.34
C LEU A 41 2.53 16.72 -5.11
N ASP A 42 2.34 18.03 -5.22
CA ASP A 42 1.47 18.80 -4.33
C ASP A 42 -0.01 18.61 -4.71
N TYR A 43 -0.90 19.28 -3.98
CA TYR A 43 -2.34 19.21 -4.26
C TYR A 43 -2.70 19.76 -5.65
N HIS A 44 -1.94 20.72 -6.20
CA HIS A 44 -2.18 21.25 -7.54
C HIS A 44 -1.85 20.19 -8.61
N GLY A 45 -0.65 19.61 -8.55
CA GLY A 45 -0.22 18.55 -9.45
C GLY A 45 -1.16 17.35 -9.39
N LEU A 46 -1.50 16.91 -8.17
CA LEU A 46 -2.42 15.80 -7.96
C LEU A 46 -3.84 16.10 -8.48
N SER A 47 -4.37 17.30 -8.22
CA SER A 47 -5.70 17.68 -8.73
C SER A 47 -5.75 17.67 -10.26
N SER A 48 -4.63 17.97 -10.92
CA SER A 48 -4.56 17.98 -12.38
C SER A 48 -4.81 16.59 -13.01
N ILE A 49 -4.54 15.51 -12.28
CA ILE A 49 -4.77 14.11 -12.72
C ILE A 49 -6.00 13.48 -12.05
N LEU A 50 -6.67 14.21 -11.15
CA LEU A 50 -7.92 13.81 -10.49
C LEU A 50 -9.12 14.67 -10.93
N ASP A 51 -9.23 14.92 -12.24
CA ASP A 51 -10.29 15.71 -12.86
C ASP A 51 -10.48 17.13 -12.26
N GLY A 52 -9.42 17.71 -11.68
CA GLY A 52 -9.44 19.04 -11.07
C GLY A 52 -9.96 19.09 -9.63
N ASP A 53 -10.17 17.94 -8.98
CA ASP A 53 -10.70 17.83 -7.63
C ASP A 53 -9.66 18.23 -6.57
N LYS A 54 -9.60 19.52 -6.26
CA LYS A 54 -8.66 20.09 -5.29
C LYS A 54 -8.92 19.63 -3.86
N GLU A 55 -10.19 19.57 -3.45
CA GLU A 55 -10.57 19.19 -2.08
C GLU A 55 -10.16 17.74 -1.79
N TRP A 56 -10.42 16.83 -2.74
CA TRP A 56 -10.00 15.45 -2.57
C TRP A 56 -8.48 15.30 -2.61
N SER A 57 -7.80 16.06 -3.48
CA SER A 57 -6.34 16.08 -3.56
C SER A 57 -5.71 16.50 -2.23
N GLU A 58 -6.17 17.57 -1.60
CA GLU A 58 -5.69 18.02 -0.28
C GLU A 58 -5.90 16.94 0.79
N ARG A 59 -7.06 16.27 0.78
CA ARG A 59 -7.34 15.15 1.70
C ARG A 59 -6.38 13.98 1.50
N ILE A 60 -6.03 13.65 0.25
CA ILE A 60 -5.04 12.61 -0.06
C ILE A 60 -3.65 13.03 0.42
N ILE A 61 -3.18 14.24 0.11
CA ILE A 61 -1.86 14.74 0.56
C ILE A 61 -1.74 14.66 2.09
N LYS A 62 -2.80 15.09 2.79
CA LYS A 62 -2.85 15.03 4.25
C LYS A 62 -2.84 13.59 4.77
N ALA A 63 -3.59 12.70 4.12
CA ALA A 63 -3.68 11.29 4.52
C ALA A 63 -2.32 10.57 4.40
N PHE A 64 -1.56 10.84 3.34
CA PHE A 64 -0.20 10.32 3.16
C PHE A 64 0.83 10.92 4.16
N GLY A 65 0.43 11.85 5.03
CA GLY A 65 1.27 12.36 6.10
C GLY A 65 2.42 13.24 5.59
N SER A 66 2.24 13.91 4.45
CA SER A 66 3.30 14.72 3.86
C SER A 66 3.72 15.89 4.75
N GLN A 67 5.01 15.94 5.10
CA GLN A 67 5.58 17.06 5.88
C GLN A 67 5.83 18.31 5.04
N ASN A 68 6.04 18.14 3.74
CA ASN A 68 6.34 19.22 2.79
C ASN A 68 5.19 19.51 1.80
N GLY A 69 4.04 18.87 1.99
CA GLY A 69 2.88 19.00 1.10
C GLY A 69 2.98 18.20 -0.21
N LEU A 70 4.03 17.39 -0.39
CA LEU A 70 4.22 16.51 -1.55
C LEU A 70 3.92 15.04 -1.21
N ILE A 71 3.30 14.32 -2.13
CA ILE A 71 3.21 12.85 -2.08
C ILE A 71 4.04 12.21 -3.18
N ASN A 72 4.49 10.98 -2.93
CA ASN A 72 4.91 10.11 -4.03
C ASN A 72 3.66 9.66 -4.80
N VAL A 73 3.46 10.21 -5.99
CA VAL A 73 2.28 9.93 -6.82
C VAL A 73 2.20 8.46 -7.25
N LEU A 74 3.33 7.80 -7.45
CA LEU A 74 3.36 6.38 -7.81
C LEU A 74 2.87 5.50 -6.67
N SER A 75 3.16 5.86 -5.41
CA SER A 75 2.54 5.19 -4.25
C SER A 75 1.03 5.33 -4.26
N PHE A 76 0.49 6.51 -4.61
CA PHE A 76 -0.95 6.67 -4.74
C PHE A 76 -1.53 5.85 -5.90
N ILE A 77 -0.94 5.92 -7.09
CA ILE A 77 -1.45 5.20 -8.29
C ILE A 77 -1.40 3.69 -8.09
N THR A 78 -0.27 3.14 -7.64
CA THR A 78 -0.12 1.69 -7.43
C THR A 78 -0.90 1.20 -6.21
N GLY A 79 -1.05 2.01 -5.16
CA GLY A 79 -1.98 1.73 -4.07
C GLY A 79 -3.42 1.65 -4.55
N ALA A 80 -3.86 2.61 -5.38
CA ALA A 80 -5.19 2.63 -5.97
C ALA A 80 -5.44 1.37 -6.83
N CYS A 81 -4.45 0.98 -7.64
CA CYS A 81 -4.47 -0.25 -8.42
C CYS A 81 -4.76 -1.50 -7.56
N LEU A 82 -4.12 -1.61 -6.39
CA LEU A 82 -4.28 -2.77 -5.52
C LEU A 82 -5.66 -2.82 -4.82
N VAL A 83 -6.26 -1.67 -4.49
CA VAL A 83 -7.54 -1.61 -3.75
C VAL A 83 -8.79 -1.67 -4.63
N VAL A 84 -8.70 -1.35 -5.93
CA VAL A 84 -9.83 -1.50 -6.87
C VAL A 84 -10.06 -2.96 -7.25
N SER A 85 -11.24 -3.27 -7.80
CA SER A 85 -11.51 -4.61 -8.36
C SER A 85 -10.68 -4.86 -9.63
N GLY A 86 -10.22 -6.09 -9.81
CA GLY A 86 -9.38 -6.48 -10.96
C GLY A 86 -8.57 -7.73 -10.63
N THR A 87 -8.27 -8.53 -11.65
CA THR A 87 -7.51 -9.76 -11.46
C THR A 87 -6.07 -9.46 -11.05
N PRO A 88 -5.39 -10.39 -10.37
CA PRO A 88 -3.99 -10.20 -9.99
C PRO A 88 -3.07 -9.85 -11.16
N ASP A 89 -3.27 -10.47 -12.32
CA ASP A 89 -2.45 -10.26 -13.52
C ASP A 89 -2.63 -8.85 -14.06
N GLU A 90 -3.86 -8.34 -14.12
CA GLU A 90 -4.15 -6.98 -14.57
C GLU A 90 -3.55 -5.94 -13.62
N LYS A 91 -3.67 -6.16 -12.30
CA LYS A 91 -3.09 -5.29 -11.28
C LYS A 91 -1.56 -5.28 -11.34
N ALA A 92 -0.94 -6.45 -11.43
CA ALA A 92 0.51 -6.59 -11.55
C ALA A 92 1.02 -5.94 -12.84
N ALA A 93 0.30 -6.11 -13.97
CA ALA A 93 0.66 -5.48 -15.24
C ALA A 93 0.62 -3.95 -15.14
N LEU A 94 -0.36 -3.39 -14.42
CA LEU A 94 -0.47 -1.94 -14.24
C LEU A 94 0.62 -1.39 -13.31
N CYS A 95 0.94 -2.09 -12.21
CA CYS A 95 2.05 -1.72 -11.34
C CYS A 95 3.38 -1.75 -12.11
N PHE A 96 3.64 -2.79 -12.91
CA PHE A 96 4.84 -2.88 -13.74
C PHE A 96 4.93 -1.70 -14.72
N LYS A 97 3.83 -1.39 -15.41
CA LYS A 97 3.76 -0.26 -16.35
C LYS A 97 4.08 1.08 -15.68
N ALA A 98 3.76 1.25 -14.40
CA ALA A 98 4.04 2.47 -13.67
C ALA A 98 5.55 2.72 -13.42
N PHE A 99 6.38 1.68 -13.57
CA PHE A 99 7.84 1.73 -13.34
C PHE A 99 8.68 1.46 -14.60
N ASP A 100 8.09 0.97 -15.69
CA ASP A 100 8.73 0.91 -17.00
C ASP A 100 8.70 2.29 -17.71
N PHE A 101 9.32 3.30 -17.10
CA PHE A 101 9.36 4.68 -17.64
C PHE A 101 9.98 4.73 -19.04
N SER A 102 10.95 3.85 -19.28
CA SER A 102 11.65 3.75 -20.57
C SER A 102 10.80 3.13 -21.68
N GLY A 103 9.68 2.49 -21.34
CA GLY A 103 8.84 1.74 -22.29
C GLY A 103 9.60 0.58 -22.94
N THR A 104 10.63 0.04 -22.30
CA THR A 104 11.46 -1.04 -22.85
C THR A 104 10.84 -2.42 -22.67
N GLY A 105 9.75 -2.52 -21.90
CA GLY A 105 9.15 -3.78 -21.48
C GLY A 105 9.93 -4.47 -20.36
N SER A 106 10.88 -3.77 -19.73
CA SER A 106 11.76 -4.31 -18.70
C SER A 106 12.16 -3.26 -17.65
N ILE A 107 12.32 -3.69 -16.40
CA ILE A 107 12.73 -2.82 -15.28
C ILE A 107 13.97 -3.39 -14.57
N SER A 108 14.75 -2.53 -13.90
CA SER A 108 15.89 -2.92 -13.07
C SER A 108 15.45 -3.49 -11.72
N MET A 109 16.41 -4.04 -10.99
CA MET A 109 16.20 -4.51 -9.63
C MET A 109 15.80 -3.37 -8.69
N ASP A 110 16.43 -2.20 -8.84
CA ASP A 110 16.08 -1.00 -8.07
C ASP A 110 14.66 -0.53 -8.39
N GLU A 111 14.30 -0.46 -9.68
CA GLU A 111 12.95 -0.09 -10.13
C GLU A 111 11.90 -1.09 -9.60
N THR A 112 12.24 -2.39 -9.57
CA THR A 112 11.38 -3.43 -9.00
C THR A 112 11.20 -3.26 -7.49
N THR A 113 12.27 -2.95 -6.76
CA THR A 113 12.24 -2.73 -5.32
C THR A 113 11.37 -1.51 -4.99
N ILE A 114 11.59 -0.39 -5.69
CA ILE A 114 10.80 0.84 -5.52
C ILE A 114 9.33 0.59 -5.88
N MET A 115 9.05 -0.22 -6.90
CA MET A 115 7.68 -0.61 -7.26
C MET A 115 6.97 -1.31 -6.08
N PHE A 116 7.60 -2.31 -5.46
CA PHE A 116 7.01 -2.99 -4.30
C PHE A 116 6.81 -2.03 -3.12
N MET A 117 7.79 -1.18 -2.83
CA MET A 117 7.68 -0.17 -1.78
C MET A 117 6.50 0.78 -2.01
N CYS A 118 6.37 1.33 -3.23
CA CYS A 118 5.30 2.27 -3.56
C CYS A 118 3.93 1.61 -3.48
N ALA A 119 3.77 0.44 -4.12
CA ALA A 119 2.50 -0.26 -4.16
C ALA A 119 2.00 -0.62 -2.77
N LEU A 120 2.88 -1.18 -1.93
CA LEU A 120 2.47 -1.64 -0.59
C LEU A 120 2.29 -0.51 0.40
N ARG A 121 3.13 0.54 0.36
CA ARG A 121 2.88 1.75 1.17
C ARG A 121 1.56 2.40 0.78
N GLY A 122 1.30 2.56 -0.52
CA GLY A 122 0.04 3.10 -1.02
C GLY A 122 -1.15 2.29 -0.54
N PHE A 123 -1.11 0.97 -0.71
CA PHE A 123 -2.14 0.06 -0.22
C PHE A 123 -2.36 0.21 1.29
N SER A 124 -1.30 0.14 2.10
CA SER A 124 -1.37 0.26 3.56
C SER A 124 -1.98 1.59 4.00
N MET A 125 -1.63 2.70 3.34
CA MET A 125 -2.25 4.00 3.61
C MET A 125 -3.74 4.02 3.29
N MET A 126 -4.16 3.36 2.20
CA MET A 126 -5.55 3.34 1.76
C MET A 126 -6.46 2.45 2.60
N THR A 127 -5.92 1.36 3.14
CA THR A 127 -6.67 0.43 4.00
C THR A 127 -6.53 0.73 5.49
N GLY A 128 -5.67 1.67 5.87
CA GLY A 128 -5.39 1.99 7.27
C GLY A 128 -4.54 0.93 7.98
N ASN A 129 -3.84 0.07 7.23
CA ASN A 129 -2.90 -0.88 7.80
C ASN A 129 -1.64 -0.13 8.26
N SER A 130 -1.38 -0.12 9.56
CA SER A 130 -0.26 0.61 10.17
C SER A 130 1.11 -0.03 9.93
N GLN A 131 1.15 -1.23 9.36
CA GLN A 131 2.36 -1.96 9.04
C GLN A 131 2.63 -1.76 7.55
N ALA A 132 3.38 -0.75 7.15
CA ALA A 132 3.96 -0.76 5.81
C ALA A 132 5.20 -1.66 5.82
N PRO A 133 5.49 -2.41 4.75
CA PRO A 133 6.73 -3.19 4.67
C PRO A 133 7.95 -2.30 4.82
N THR A 134 8.97 -2.80 5.52
CA THR A 134 10.27 -2.13 5.61
C THR A 134 11.01 -2.22 4.27
N ASP A 135 11.89 -1.26 4.03
CA ASP A 135 12.69 -1.17 2.81
C ASP A 135 13.55 -2.44 2.65
N GLU A 136 14.12 -2.92 3.75
CA GLU A 136 14.87 -4.19 3.81
C GLU A 136 14.01 -5.39 3.39
N ALA A 137 12.75 -5.47 3.84
CA ALA A 137 11.86 -6.56 3.43
C ALA A 137 11.54 -6.52 1.92
N MET A 138 11.46 -5.32 1.33
CA MET A 138 11.23 -5.15 -0.10
C MET A 138 12.45 -5.49 -0.94
N GLU A 139 13.65 -5.17 -0.44
CA GLU A 139 14.90 -5.57 -1.05
C GLU A 139 15.06 -7.10 -1.03
N ILE A 140 14.81 -7.74 0.12
CA ILE A 140 14.83 -9.20 0.25
C ILE A 140 13.85 -9.86 -0.73
N CYS A 141 12.61 -9.37 -0.79
CA CYS A 141 11.59 -9.85 -1.73
C CYS A 141 12.08 -9.76 -3.19
N THR A 142 12.68 -8.62 -3.55
CA THR A 142 13.21 -8.41 -4.91
C THR A 142 14.39 -9.35 -5.21
N ILE A 143 15.29 -9.54 -4.25
CA ILE A 143 16.39 -10.52 -4.36
C ILE A 143 15.84 -11.93 -4.60
N GLU A 144 14.80 -12.36 -3.87
CA GLU A 144 14.18 -13.67 -4.04
C GLU A 144 13.52 -13.84 -5.42
N LEU A 145 12.82 -12.82 -5.90
CA LEU A 145 12.26 -12.79 -7.25
C LEU A 145 13.36 -13.00 -8.30
N TYR A 146 14.44 -12.23 -8.22
CA TYR A 146 15.55 -12.32 -9.17
C TYR A 146 16.24 -13.69 -9.13
N LYS A 147 16.50 -14.22 -7.94
CA LYS A 147 17.05 -15.57 -7.75
C LYS A 147 16.16 -16.65 -8.33
N SER A 148 14.83 -16.53 -8.17
CA SER A 148 13.88 -17.51 -8.71
C SER A 148 13.84 -17.57 -10.24
N LEU A 149 14.35 -16.52 -10.89
CA LEU A 149 14.48 -16.41 -12.35
C LEU A 149 15.93 -16.61 -12.82
N GLU A 150 16.82 -17.06 -11.93
CA GLU A 150 18.25 -17.25 -12.20
C GLU A 150 18.96 -15.98 -12.72
N LYS A 151 18.48 -14.80 -12.27
CA LYS A 151 19.02 -13.48 -12.62
C LYS A 151 19.98 -12.96 -11.56
N ASP A 152 20.98 -12.20 -12.00
CA ASP A 152 21.84 -11.40 -11.14
C ASP A 152 21.28 -9.99 -10.91
N ASN A 153 21.94 -9.19 -10.06
CA ASN A 153 21.47 -7.86 -9.68
C ASN A 153 21.54 -6.83 -10.82
N TYR A 154 22.21 -7.14 -11.94
CA TYR A 154 22.34 -6.25 -13.10
C TYR A 154 21.34 -6.59 -14.21
N SER A 155 20.71 -7.76 -14.12
CA SER A 155 19.72 -8.23 -15.06
C SER A 155 18.46 -7.36 -15.02
N LYS A 156 17.78 -7.26 -16.16
CA LYS A 156 16.45 -6.65 -16.24
C LYS A 156 15.37 -7.70 -16.03
N LEU A 157 14.30 -7.31 -15.37
CA LEU A 157 13.07 -8.08 -15.19
C LEU A 157 12.08 -7.66 -16.28
N THR A 158 11.66 -8.60 -17.13
CA THR A 158 10.66 -8.35 -18.15
C THR A 158 9.24 -8.43 -17.57
N LYS A 159 8.28 -7.81 -18.25
CA LYS A 159 6.86 -7.88 -17.87
C LYS A 159 6.36 -9.33 -17.79
N GLU A 160 6.71 -10.17 -18.75
CA GLU A 160 6.27 -11.56 -18.79
C GLU A 160 6.81 -12.37 -17.61
N GLU A 161 8.09 -12.22 -17.28
CA GLU A 161 8.73 -12.86 -16.12
C GLU A 161 8.06 -12.43 -14.81
N PHE A 162 7.80 -11.12 -14.66
CA PHE A 162 7.14 -10.58 -13.49
C PHE A 162 5.73 -11.15 -13.31
N LEU A 163 4.91 -11.15 -14.37
CA LEU A 163 3.54 -11.68 -14.30
C LEU A 163 3.53 -13.18 -13.98
N LYS A 164 4.40 -13.97 -14.63
CA LYS A 164 4.55 -15.40 -14.33
C LYS A 164 4.91 -15.65 -12.87
N TRP A 165 5.82 -14.85 -12.32
CA TRP A 165 6.22 -14.96 -10.92
C TRP A 165 5.08 -14.61 -9.97
N VAL A 166 4.32 -13.54 -10.24
CA VAL A 166 3.15 -13.16 -9.43
C VAL A 166 2.12 -14.30 -9.40
N VAL A 167 1.78 -14.86 -10.56
CA VAL A 167 0.85 -16.00 -10.66
C VAL A 167 1.37 -17.19 -9.86
N LEU A 168 2.64 -17.56 -10.03
CA LEU A 168 3.25 -18.69 -9.33
C LEU A 168 3.19 -18.50 -7.81
N LYS A 169 3.56 -17.31 -7.32
CA LYS A 169 3.49 -16.98 -5.89
C LYS A 169 2.07 -17.08 -5.35
N LEU A 170 1.09 -16.48 -6.03
CA LEU A 170 -0.31 -16.56 -5.60
C LEU A 170 -0.84 -18.00 -5.51
N HIS A 171 -0.43 -18.87 -6.44
CA HIS A 171 -0.80 -20.29 -6.42
C HIS A 171 -0.15 -21.04 -5.24
N LEU A 172 1.12 -20.79 -4.94
CA LEU A 172 1.85 -21.43 -3.85
C LEU A 172 1.24 -21.08 -2.47
N ASP A 173 0.68 -19.87 -2.35
CA ASP A 173 0.09 -19.39 -1.09
C ASP A 173 -1.42 -19.68 -0.97
N ASN A 174 -2.00 -20.45 -1.91
CA ASN A 174 -3.44 -20.75 -1.99
C ASN A 174 -4.32 -19.48 -1.92
N SER A 175 -3.79 -18.37 -2.44
CA SER A 175 -4.40 -17.05 -2.41
C SER A 175 -5.17 -16.78 -3.70
N LYS A 176 -6.30 -16.07 -3.58
CA LYS A 176 -7.09 -15.58 -4.72
C LYS A 176 -6.86 -14.10 -5.04
N ASP A 177 -6.14 -13.37 -4.18
CA ASP A 177 -5.99 -11.92 -4.28
C ASP A 177 -4.57 -11.44 -3.88
N LEU A 178 -4.11 -10.36 -4.52
CA LEU A 178 -2.92 -9.58 -4.13
C LEU A 178 -3.17 -8.74 -2.86
N THR A 179 -3.78 -9.33 -1.83
CA THR A 179 -4.09 -8.63 -0.57
C THR A 179 -2.98 -8.79 0.46
N TRP A 180 -2.87 -7.78 1.33
CA TRP A 180 -1.98 -7.67 2.49
C TRP A 180 -1.84 -8.95 3.33
N ILE A 181 -2.93 -9.71 3.50
CA ILE A 181 -2.96 -10.95 4.31
C ILE A 181 -2.07 -12.03 3.68
N ASN A 182 -2.07 -12.12 2.35
CA ASN A 182 -1.22 -13.07 1.64
C ASN A 182 0.22 -12.55 1.63
N PHE A 183 0.45 -11.26 1.41
CA PHE A 183 1.80 -10.65 1.47
C PHE A 183 2.55 -10.94 2.80
N HIS A 184 1.87 -10.95 3.95
CA HIS A 184 2.51 -11.25 5.24
C HIS A 184 2.92 -12.73 5.38
N GLN A 185 2.20 -13.66 4.73
CA GLN A 185 2.52 -15.10 4.69
C GLN A 185 3.55 -15.46 3.62
N VAL A 186 3.46 -14.84 2.43
CA VAL A 186 4.33 -15.08 1.26
C VAL A 186 5.80 -14.71 1.54
N PHE A 187 6.05 -13.67 2.34
CA PHE A 187 7.38 -13.06 2.50
C PHE A 187 7.99 -13.19 3.89
N GLY A 188 7.52 -14.16 4.69
CA GLY A 188 8.19 -14.55 5.94
C GLY A 188 8.21 -13.46 7.03
N MET A 189 7.32 -12.47 6.97
CA MET A 189 7.12 -11.53 8.06
C MET A 189 6.50 -12.30 9.23
N LYS A 190 7.32 -12.66 10.21
CA LYS A 190 6.87 -13.38 11.41
C LYS A 190 5.70 -12.62 12.02
N SER A 191 4.54 -13.29 12.07
CA SER A 191 3.41 -12.92 12.90
C SER A 191 3.81 -13.04 14.37
N ASN A 192 4.55 -12.07 14.88
CA ASN A 192 4.93 -12.04 16.28
C ASN A 192 4.65 -10.66 16.87
N ASP A 193 3.41 -10.19 16.71
CA ASP A 193 2.71 -9.45 17.77
C ASP A 193 1.19 -9.47 17.53
N LEU A 194 0.57 -10.65 17.58
CA LEU A 194 -0.90 -10.79 17.64
C LEU A 194 -1.43 -10.82 19.08
N SER A 195 -0.66 -10.29 20.04
CA SER A 195 -1.20 -9.91 21.35
C SER A 195 -1.13 -8.39 21.52
N ALA A 196 -2.01 -7.68 20.82
CA ALA A 196 -2.44 -6.39 21.29
C ALA A 196 -3.00 -6.60 22.71
N LYS A 197 -2.28 -6.12 23.72
CA LYS A 197 -2.84 -5.87 25.05
C LYS A 197 -4.09 -5.03 24.84
N ALA A 198 -5.24 -5.57 25.22
CA ALA A 198 -6.44 -4.78 25.38
C ALA A 198 -6.14 -3.61 26.35
N PRO A 199 -6.65 -2.39 26.10
CA PRO A 199 -6.60 -1.35 27.11
C PRO A 199 -7.43 -1.81 28.31
N ASP A 200 -6.76 -1.90 29.46
CA ASP A 200 -7.34 -2.28 30.75
C ASP A 200 -8.29 -1.17 31.23
N ALA A 201 -9.49 -1.13 30.66
CA ALA A 201 -10.58 -0.26 31.09
C ALA A 201 -11.48 -1.01 32.08
N ALA A 202 -10.99 -1.29 33.29
CA ALA A 202 -11.84 -1.69 34.42
C ALA A 202 -11.08 -1.67 35.78
N ARG A 203 -10.75 -0.50 36.32
CA ARG A 203 -10.64 -0.31 37.78
C ARG A 203 -11.14 1.09 38.19
N HIS A 204 -12.45 1.27 38.10
CA HIS A 204 -13.14 2.17 39.01
C HIS A 204 -13.59 1.31 40.20
N ASN A 205 -12.92 1.43 41.34
CA ASN A 205 -13.61 1.27 42.62
C ASN A 205 -12.86 1.99 43.75
N SER A 206 -13.53 3.02 44.28
CA SER A 206 -13.54 3.44 45.69
C SER A 206 -12.25 3.99 46.33
N SER A 207 -12.07 5.30 46.21
CA SER A 207 -11.44 6.12 47.25
C SER A 207 -12.21 7.42 47.40
N ASP A 208 -13.35 7.36 48.10
CA ASP A 208 -13.96 8.52 48.75
C ASP A 208 -14.95 8.03 49.80
N GLN A 209 -14.46 7.78 51.01
CA GLN A 209 -15.26 7.98 52.22
C GLN A 209 -14.37 8.48 53.39
N ILE A 210 -14.65 9.74 53.73
CA ILE A 210 -14.87 10.28 55.08
C ILE A 210 -13.63 10.50 55.95
N ALA A 211 -13.22 11.78 55.94
CA ALA A 211 -12.58 12.44 57.06
C ALA A 211 -13.56 12.53 58.24
N SER A 212 -13.13 12.10 59.43
CA SER A 212 -13.51 12.73 60.70
C SER A 212 -12.72 12.11 61.87
N SER A 213 -12.32 13.00 62.80
CA SER A 213 -11.76 12.78 64.15
C SER A 213 -10.30 12.33 64.24
N ASP A 214 -9.50 12.71 65.23
CA ASP A 214 -9.48 13.76 66.26
C ASP A 214 -8.23 13.38 67.07
N SER A 215 -7.21 14.24 67.21
CA SER A 215 -6.10 14.00 68.14
C SER A 215 -5.35 15.30 68.38
N THR A 216 -5.84 16.01 69.39
CA THR A 216 -5.20 17.10 70.10
C THR A 216 -3.85 16.70 70.67
N LEU A 217 -2.91 17.64 70.54
CA LEU A 217 -1.65 17.74 71.28
C LEU A 217 -1.84 17.58 72.80
N SER A 218 -0.92 16.84 73.40
CA SER A 218 -0.38 17.11 74.74
C SER A 218 1.09 16.70 74.73
#